data_AF-A0A5K1J659-F1
#
_entry.id   AF-A0A5K1J659-F1
#
_cell.length_a   1.000
_cell.length_b   1.000
_cell.length_c   1.000
_cell.angle_alpha   90.00
_cell.angle_beta   90.00
_cell.angle_gamma   90.00
#
_symmetry.space_group_name_H-M   'P 1'
#
loop_
_entity.id
_entity.type
_entity.pdbx_description
1 polymer ?
#
loop_
_entity_poly.entity_id
_entity_poly.type
_entity_poly.pdbx_seq_one_letter_code
_entity_poly.pdbx_strand_id
1 'polypeptide(L)'
;MEPIKEGMQGAAVEDVQTRLVGLGFSIDAAERDAKLFGSTTAQAVRDFRAGHDLPADNEIDLPAWGALVDASYKLGDRTLYLRLPNFHGADVRALQQALNTLGFACGEDDGYFGPHTEAALQQFQENVGLFADGMAFQDTFNYIYRLHHVWTGKSSVVELGPEARTGFARAASVLEQVNIAVGGEDAIARNVASRMWNIASATTEGSGMVLYESAAPSDCDVVFTLSCSELPEDAEPQATVALAEVHNLSQRIRTAVAASTHKPAHVRIELGGMARDGFFTSSDAQTLAIRLLDGVCEALSA
;
A
#
# COMPACT_ATOMS: atom_id res chain seq x y z
N MET A 1 8.43 22.77 -17.12
CA MET A 1 9.90 22.65 -17.26
C MET A 1 10.20 22.77 -18.74
N GLU A 2 11.16 23.62 -19.13
CA GLU A 2 11.64 23.64 -20.52
C GLU A 2 12.47 22.37 -20.79
N PRO A 3 12.31 21.69 -21.94
CA PRO A 3 13.06 20.48 -22.24
C PRO A 3 14.56 20.72 -22.30
N ILE A 4 15.34 19.79 -21.74
CA ILE A 4 16.81 19.78 -21.86
C ILE A 4 17.17 19.00 -23.12
N LYS A 5 17.90 19.62 -24.05
CA LYS A 5 18.13 19.07 -25.39
C LYS A 5 19.54 19.35 -25.90
N GLU A 6 19.85 18.75 -27.04
CA GLU A 6 21.16 18.86 -27.69
C GLU A 6 21.56 20.33 -27.94
N GLY A 7 22.83 20.63 -27.67
CA GLY A 7 23.41 21.97 -27.72
C GLY A 7 23.28 22.77 -26.42
N MET A 8 22.52 22.31 -25.42
CA MET A 8 22.48 22.94 -24.10
C MET A 8 23.72 22.62 -23.27
N GLN A 9 24.06 23.50 -22.33
CA GLN A 9 25.21 23.32 -21.44
C GLN A 9 24.89 23.82 -20.03
N GLY A 10 25.43 23.16 -19.00
CA GLY A 10 25.41 23.65 -17.61
C GLY A 10 24.91 22.61 -16.60
N ALA A 11 24.53 23.09 -15.41
CA ALA A 11 24.20 22.23 -14.27
C ALA A 11 23.03 21.28 -14.52
N ALA A 12 22.03 21.69 -15.31
CA ALA A 12 20.90 20.82 -15.65
C ALA A 12 21.33 19.62 -16.52
N VAL A 13 22.24 19.86 -17.47
CA VAL A 13 22.81 18.81 -18.31
C VAL A 13 23.69 17.87 -17.47
N GLU A 14 24.49 18.42 -16.56
CA GLU A 14 25.31 17.65 -15.62
C GLU A 14 24.46 16.71 -14.74
N ASP A 15 23.29 17.15 -14.25
CA ASP A 15 22.38 16.29 -13.46
C ASP A 15 21.81 15.15 -14.32
N VAL A 16 21.36 15.44 -15.55
CA VAL A 16 20.93 14.40 -16.52
C VAL A 16 22.04 13.39 -16.76
N GLN A 17 23.25 13.87 -17.10
CA GLN A 17 24.40 13.01 -17.39
C GLN A 17 24.80 12.17 -16.18
N THR A 18 24.78 12.74 -14.97
CA THR A 18 25.12 12.03 -13.74
C THR A 18 24.14 10.89 -13.47
N ARG A 19 22.83 11.11 -13.67
CA ARG A 19 21.80 10.07 -13.49
C ARG A 19 21.90 8.99 -14.55
N LEU A 20 22.03 9.36 -15.82
CA LEU A 20 22.18 8.40 -16.92
C LEU A 20 23.43 7.52 -16.74
N VAL A 21 24.57 8.11 -16.38
CA VAL A 21 25.78 7.35 -16.05
C VAL A 21 25.55 6.44 -14.84
N GLY A 22 24.87 6.94 -13.81
CA GLY A 22 24.51 6.16 -12.61
C GLY A 22 23.61 4.95 -12.92
N LEU A 23 22.83 5.02 -14.00
CA LEU A 23 22.00 3.95 -14.54
C LEU A 23 22.74 3.04 -15.53
N GLY A 24 24.00 3.32 -15.82
CA GLY A 24 24.85 2.50 -16.70
C GLY A 24 24.89 2.95 -18.16
N PHE A 25 24.26 4.07 -18.53
CA PHE A 25 24.38 4.62 -19.88
C PHE A 25 25.76 5.25 -20.09
N SER A 26 26.34 5.01 -21.26
CA SER A 26 27.66 5.53 -21.61
C SER A 26 27.53 6.90 -22.28
N ILE A 27 28.25 7.89 -21.75
CA ILE A 27 28.32 9.26 -22.28
C ILE A 27 29.80 9.63 -22.40
N ASP A 28 30.18 10.31 -23.49
CA ASP A 28 31.56 10.74 -23.73
C ASP A 28 32.07 11.61 -22.57
N ALA A 29 33.31 11.36 -22.13
CA ALA A 29 33.94 12.14 -21.07
C ALA A 29 34.07 13.63 -21.43
N ALA A 30 34.32 13.96 -22.70
CA ALA A 30 34.42 15.35 -23.15
C ALA A 30 33.07 16.09 -23.02
N GLU A 31 31.95 15.41 -23.33
CA GLU A 31 30.61 15.98 -23.14
C GLU A 31 30.30 16.21 -21.66
N ARG A 32 30.68 15.27 -20.80
CA ARG A 32 30.48 15.37 -19.34
C ARG A 32 31.33 16.45 -18.70
N ASP A 33 32.61 16.51 -19.03
CA ASP A 33 33.55 17.50 -18.48
C ASP A 33 33.14 18.92 -18.91
N ALA A 34 32.64 19.05 -20.13
CA ALA A 34 32.09 20.31 -20.63
C ALA A 34 30.66 20.59 -20.12
N LYS A 35 29.99 19.63 -19.47
CA LYS A 35 28.56 19.70 -19.10
C LYS A 35 27.68 20.02 -20.30
N LEU A 36 28.06 19.51 -21.47
CA LEU A 36 27.47 19.77 -22.78
C LEU A 36 26.56 18.61 -23.15
N PHE A 37 25.33 18.93 -23.55
CA PHE A 37 24.41 17.95 -24.09
C PHE A 37 24.74 17.76 -25.56
N GLY A 38 25.66 16.84 -25.85
CA GLY A 38 26.06 16.49 -27.21
C GLY A 38 25.37 15.21 -27.71
N SER A 39 25.92 14.67 -28.80
CA SER A 39 25.36 13.51 -29.48
C SER A 39 25.34 12.24 -28.64
N THR A 40 26.33 12.02 -27.76
CA THR A 40 26.37 10.82 -26.91
C THR A 40 25.41 10.94 -25.72
N THR A 41 25.24 12.15 -25.18
CA THR A 41 24.18 12.44 -24.20
C THR A 41 22.79 12.23 -24.82
N ALA A 42 22.56 12.74 -26.04
CA ALA A 42 21.32 12.55 -26.79
C ALA A 42 21.01 11.06 -27.04
N GLN A 43 22.02 10.27 -27.43
CA GLN A 43 21.88 8.83 -27.61
C GLN A 43 21.53 8.12 -26.29
N ALA A 44 22.21 8.46 -25.19
CA ALA A 44 21.90 7.91 -23.88
C ALA A 44 20.47 8.23 -23.43
N VAL A 45 19.97 9.44 -23.68
CA VAL A 45 18.57 9.83 -23.42
C VAL A 45 17.60 8.98 -24.23
N ARG A 46 17.89 8.79 -25.52
CA ARG A 46 17.04 7.98 -26.40
C ARG A 46 16.97 6.52 -25.93
N ASP A 47 18.11 5.94 -25.57
CA ASP A 47 18.20 4.56 -25.08
C ASP A 47 17.48 4.40 -23.74
N PHE A 48 17.63 5.39 -22.85
CA PHE A 48 16.86 5.44 -21.59
C PHE A 48 15.36 5.47 -21.85
N ARG A 49 14.87 6.35 -22.73
CA ARG A 49 13.43 6.44 -23.04
C ARG A 49 12.90 5.13 -23.61
N ALA A 50 13.64 4.50 -24.52
CA ALA A 50 13.27 3.22 -25.10
C ALA A 50 13.16 2.09 -24.05
N GLY A 51 13.99 2.13 -23.01
CA GLY A 51 13.95 1.16 -21.90
C GLY A 51 12.88 1.41 -20.84
N HIS A 52 12.20 2.55 -20.88
CA HIS A 52 11.24 3.00 -19.86
C HIS A 52 9.85 3.31 -20.45
N ASP A 53 9.50 2.69 -21.58
CA ASP A 53 8.22 2.85 -22.28
C ASP A 53 7.85 4.31 -22.63
N LEU A 54 8.87 5.15 -22.84
CA LEU A 54 8.71 6.53 -23.28
C LEU A 54 8.94 6.64 -24.80
N PRO A 55 8.32 7.63 -25.47
CA PRO A 55 8.59 7.91 -26.87
C PRO A 55 10.10 8.10 -27.13
N ALA A 56 10.62 7.40 -28.14
CA ALA A 56 12.04 7.40 -28.50
C ALA A 56 12.44 8.73 -29.18
N ASP A 57 12.68 9.73 -28.36
CA ASP A 57 13.16 11.06 -28.73
C ASP A 57 14.35 11.47 -27.84
N ASN A 58 15.09 12.50 -28.23
CA ASN A 58 16.44 12.79 -27.71
C ASN A 58 16.46 13.93 -26.69
N GLU A 59 15.31 14.48 -26.33
CA GLU A 59 15.16 15.56 -25.35
C GLU A 59 14.66 15.01 -24.00
N ILE A 60 15.05 15.67 -22.91
CA ILE A 60 14.52 15.43 -21.57
C ILE A 60 13.40 16.43 -21.31
N ASP A 61 12.17 15.98 -21.55
CA ASP A 61 10.94 16.66 -21.16
C ASP A 61 10.53 16.29 -19.72
N LEU A 62 9.38 16.80 -19.26
CA LEU A 62 8.92 16.56 -17.89
C LEU A 62 8.66 15.06 -17.60
N PRO A 63 7.99 14.27 -18.47
CA PRO A 63 7.88 12.83 -18.29
C PRO A 63 9.22 12.09 -18.24
N ALA A 64 10.14 12.38 -19.17
CA ALA A 64 11.46 11.75 -19.19
C ALA A 64 12.28 12.12 -17.95
N TRP A 65 12.18 13.36 -17.49
CA TRP A 65 12.81 13.80 -16.25
C TRP A 65 12.29 13.04 -15.03
N GLY A 66 10.96 12.91 -14.91
CA GLY A 66 10.33 12.16 -13.82
C GLY A 66 10.80 10.70 -13.79
N ALA A 67 10.74 10.02 -14.94
CA ALA A 67 11.22 8.65 -15.07
C ALA A 67 12.72 8.51 -14.75
N LEU A 68 13.54 9.47 -15.17
CA LEU A 68 14.99 9.46 -14.92
C LEU A 68 15.29 9.62 -13.43
N VAL A 69 14.59 10.53 -12.76
CA VAL A 69 14.68 10.73 -11.31
C VAL A 69 14.24 9.47 -10.58
N ASP A 70 13.09 8.89 -10.95
CA ASP A 70 12.55 7.67 -10.35
C ASP A 70 13.49 6.48 -10.49
N ALA A 71 14.05 6.27 -11.67
CA ALA A 71 15.01 5.20 -11.94
C ALA A 71 16.30 5.36 -11.13
N SER A 72 16.69 6.60 -10.82
CA SER A 72 17.96 6.89 -10.15
C SER A 72 17.95 6.66 -8.64
N TYR A 73 16.78 6.54 -8.00
CA TYR A 73 16.70 6.28 -6.57
C TYR A 73 17.12 4.84 -6.24
N LYS A 74 17.97 4.69 -5.23
CA LYS A 74 18.38 3.40 -4.67
C LYS A 74 17.78 3.23 -3.28
N LEU A 75 17.54 1.96 -2.91
CA LEU A 75 17.00 1.62 -1.61
C LEU A 75 17.89 2.21 -0.49
N GLY A 76 17.32 3.02 0.38
CA GLY A 76 18.07 3.70 1.45
C GLY A 76 18.60 5.11 1.11
N ASP A 77 18.39 5.61 -0.10
CA ASP A 77 18.73 7.01 -0.44
C ASP A 77 17.84 8.02 0.31
N ARG A 78 16.63 7.59 0.71
CA ARG A 78 15.65 8.41 1.44
C ARG A 78 14.81 7.56 2.38
N THR A 79 14.29 8.19 3.43
CA THR A 79 13.27 7.58 4.30
C THR A 79 11.97 7.40 3.51
N LEU A 80 11.46 6.17 3.45
CA LEU A 80 10.20 5.86 2.80
C LEU A 80 9.10 5.66 3.85
N TYR A 81 7.94 6.26 3.64
CA TYR A 81 6.78 6.16 4.52
C TYR A 81 5.53 6.55 3.75
N LEU A 82 4.35 6.17 4.23
CA LEU A 82 3.10 6.52 3.57
C LEU A 82 2.86 8.04 3.65
N ARG A 83 2.66 8.67 2.50
CA ARG A 83 2.35 10.10 2.39
C ARG A 83 1.58 10.39 1.10
N LEU A 84 1.00 11.58 0.98
CA LEU A 84 0.31 12.05 -0.22
C LEU A 84 1.03 13.28 -0.81
N PRO A 85 1.42 13.29 -2.11
CA PRO A 85 1.43 12.14 -3.01
C PRO A 85 2.42 11.07 -2.56
N ASN A 86 2.11 9.79 -2.87
CA ASN A 86 2.92 8.63 -2.52
C ASN A 86 4.36 8.81 -3.00
N PHE A 87 5.32 8.26 -2.25
CA PHE A 87 6.64 8.06 -2.83
C PHE A 87 6.54 7.10 -3.99
N HIS A 88 7.32 7.37 -5.04
CA HIS A 88 7.45 6.47 -6.16
C HIS A 88 8.91 6.45 -6.65
N GLY A 89 9.33 5.33 -7.24
CA GLY A 89 10.68 5.18 -7.76
C GLY A 89 11.22 3.75 -7.69
N ALA A 90 12.43 3.56 -8.22
CA ALA A 90 13.14 2.29 -8.21
C ALA A 90 13.48 1.79 -6.80
N ASP A 91 13.68 2.71 -5.84
CA ASP A 91 13.90 2.40 -4.43
C ASP A 91 12.66 1.81 -3.76
N VAL A 92 11.48 2.35 -4.06
CA VAL A 92 10.19 1.82 -3.59
C VAL A 92 9.93 0.44 -4.19
N ARG A 93 10.18 0.29 -5.50
CA ARG A 93 10.05 -1.01 -6.16
C ARG A 93 10.98 -2.05 -5.54
N ALA A 94 12.24 -1.69 -5.29
CA ALA A 94 13.20 -2.58 -4.63
C ALA A 94 12.75 -2.98 -3.21
N LEU A 95 12.18 -2.04 -2.45
CA LEU A 95 11.58 -2.33 -1.15
C LEU A 95 10.43 -3.34 -1.27
N GLN A 96 9.48 -3.10 -2.18
CA GLN A 96 8.33 -3.97 -2.42
C GLN A 96 8.78 -5.39 -2.85
N GLN A 97 9.74 -5.49 -3.76
CA GLN A 97 10.31 -6.77 -4.19
C GLN A 97 10.93 -7.53 -3.02
N ALA A 98 11.69 -6.84 -2.17
CA ALA A 98 12.28 -7.45 -0.99
C ALA A 98 11.20 -7.94 -0.02
N LEU A 99 10.20 -7.10 0.31
CA LEU A 99 9.10 -7.45 1.20
C LEU A 99 8.31 -8.67 0.68
N ASN A 100 7.87 -8.62 -0.58
CA ASN A 100 7.15 -9.72 -1.21
C ASN A 100 7.96 -11.03 -1.21
N THR A 101 9.24 -10.98 -1.56
CA THR A 101 10.11 -12.17 -1.58
C THR A 101 10.36 -12.74 -0.19
N LEU A 102 10.35 -11.88 0.83
CA LEU A 102 10.47 -12.27 2.24
C LEU A 102 9.14 -12.74 2.85
N GLY A 103 8.05 -12.74 2.08
CA GLY A 103 6.74 -13.22 2.50
C GLY A 103 5.82 -12.15 3.09
N PHE A 104 6.20 -10.88 3.02
CA PHE A 104 5.40 -9.74 3.46
C PHE A 104 4.67 -9.14 2.25
N ALA A 105 3.39 -9.46 2.11
CA ALA A 105 2.62 -9.13 0.91
C ALA A 105 2.34 -7.61 0.83
N CYS A 106 3.05 -6.91 -0.05
CA CYS A 106 2.82 -5.49 -0.32
C CYS A 106 1.99 -5.21 -1.59
N GLY A 107 1.51 -6.26 -2.26
CA GLY A 107 0.83 -6.16 -3.56
C GLY A 107 1.82 -6.31 -4.73
N GLU A 108 1.48 -5.75 -5.89
CA GLU A 108 2.42 -5.65 -7.00
C GLU A 108 3.59 -4.72 -6.62
N ASP A 109 4.81 -5.06 -7.04
CA ASP A 109 5.96 -4.17 -6.91
C ASP A 109 5.92 -3.07 -7.97
N ASP A 110 4.86 -2.26 -7.96
CA ASP A 110 4.55 -1.19 -8.91
C ASP A 110 5.45 0.04 -8.78
N GLY A 111 6.26 0.11 -7.73
CA GLY A 111 7.13 1.22 -7.40
C GLY A 111 6.43 2.39 -6.72
N TYR A 112 5.21 2.23 -6.18
CA TYR A 112 4.47 3.23 -5.42
C TYR A 112 4.27 2.83 -3.96
N PHE A 113 4.68 3.70 -3.04
CA PHE A 113 4.59 3.42 -1.60
C PHE A 113 3.16 3.70 -1.13
N GLY A 114 2.28 2.72 -1.28
CA GLY A 114 0.88 2.77 -0.85
C GLY A 114 0.64 2.10 0.51
N PRO A 115 -0.62 2.09 0.99
CA PRO A 115 -0.99 1.49 2.27
C PRO A 115 -0.61 0.00 2.42
N HIS A 116 -0.63 -0.76 1.32
CA HIS A 116 -0.19 -2.16 1.33
C HIS A 116 1.33 -2.30 1.56
N THR A 117 2.12 -1.40 0.98
CA THR A 117 3.57 -1.35 1.22
C THR A 117 3.87 -0.96 2.67
N GLU A 118 3.13 0.00 3.23
CA GLU A 118 3.22 0.37 4.64
C GLU A 118 2.91 -0.82 5.57
N ALA A 119 1.80 -1.53 5.31
CA ALA A 119 1.37 -2.67 6.12
C ALA A 119 2.38 -3.84 6.06
N ALA A 120 2.86 -4.18 4.86
CA ALA A 120 3.89 -5.20 4.69
C ALA A 120 5.20 -4.81 5.40
N LEU A 121 5.54 -3.53 5.36
CA LEU A 121 6.72 -3.00 6.04
C LEU A 121 6.58 -3.08 7.57
N GLN A 122 5.41 -2.78 8.12
CA GLN A 122 5.13 -2.93 9.55
C GLN A 122 5.29 -4.40 9.98
N GLN A 123 4.68 -5.34 9.24
CA GLN A 123 4.84 -6.77 9.51
C GLN A 123 6.31 -7.22 9.45
N PHE A 124 7.06 -6.73 8.47
CA PHE A 124 8.49 -7.00 8.37
C PHE A 124 9.24 -6.46 9.59
N GLN A 125 8.99 -5.20 9.97
CA GLN A 125 9.60 -4.56 11.14
C GLN A 125 9.31 -5.34 12.42
N GLU A 126 8.06 -5.74 12.67
CA GLU A 126 7.68 -6.57 13.81
C GLU A 126 8.45 -7.90 13.81
N ASN A 127 8.48 -8.58 12.67
CA ASN A 127 9.12 -9.89 12.53
C ASN A 127 10.64 -9.84 12.78
N VAL A 128 11.30 -8.73 12.45
CA VAL A 128 12.75 -8.56 12.69
C VAL A 128 13.06 -7.83 14.01
N GLY A 129 12.05 -7.54 14.83
CA GLY A 129 12.19 -6.93 16.15
C GLY A 129 12.49 -5.42 16.13
N LEU A 130 12.11 -4.73 15.05
CA LEU A 130 12.14 -3.26 14.95
C LEU A 130 10.83 -2.66 15.45
N PHE A 131 10.83 -1.34 15.68
CA PHE A 131 9.60 -0.60 15.90
C PHE A 131 8.80 -0.53 14.59
N ALA A 132 7.58 -1.04 14.62
CA ALA A 132 6.72 -1.21 13.45
C ALA A 132 5.90 0.04 13.14
N ASP A 133 6.61 1.12 12.77
CA ASP A 133 6.02 2.41 12.43
C ASP A 133 5.61 2.53 10.96
N GLY A 134 5.95 1.56 10.11
CA GLY A 134 5.70 1.63 8.66
C GLY A 134 6.61 2.64 7.96
N MET A 135 7.69 3.07 8.61
CA MET A 135 8.69 3.97 8.07
C MET A 135 10.01 3.23 7.85
N ALA A 136 10.47 3.17 6.60
CA ALA A 136 11.75 2.59 6.27
C ALA A 136 12.87 3.62 6.52
N PHE A 137 13.49 3.51 7.69
CA PHE A 137 14.72 4.21 8.05
C PHE A 137 15.96 3.34 7.80
N GLN A 138 17.15 3.90 8.09
CA GLN A 138 18.43 3.22 7.94
C GLN A 138 18.45 1.81 8.55
N ASP A 139 17.85 1.62 9.72
CA ASP A 139 17.81 0.31 10.38
C ASP A 139 16.97 -0.71 9.60
N THR A 140 15.78 -0.31 9.14
CA THR A 140 14.95 -1.14 8.25
C THR A 140 15.72 -1.54 7.00
N PHE A 141 16.38 -0.59 6.33
CA PHE A 141 17.19 -0.87 5.14
C PHE A 141 18.36 -1.81 5.46
N ASN A 142 19.05 -1.62 6.58
CA ASN A 142 20.13 -2.51 7.01
C ASN A 142 19.65 -3.96 7.16
N TYR A 143 18.45 -4.19 7.70
CA TYR A 143 17.86 -5.52 7.79
C TYR A 143 17.53 -6.10 6.40
N ILE A 144 16.92 -5.31 5.53
CA ILE A 144 16.63 -5.74 4.15
C ILE A 144 17.94 -6.09 3.40
N TYR A 145 19.00 -5.30 3.58
CA TYR A 145 20.31 -5.53 2.98
C TYR A 145 21.02 -6.77 3.52
N ARG A 146 20.89 -7.08 4.82
CA ARG A 146 21.41 -8.35 5.36
C ARG A 146 20.75 -9.56 4.69
N LEU A 147 19.49 -9.40 4.30
CA LEU A 147 18.70 -10.42 3.60
C LEU A 147 18.83 -10.34 2.08
N HIS A 148 19.70 -9.47 1.52
CA HIS A 148 19.90 -9.30 0.08
C HIS A 148 20.09 -10.64 -0.66
N HIS A 149 20.94 -11.51 -0.12
CA HIS A 149 21.19 -12.86 -0.67
C HIS A 149 19.93 -13.76 -0.75
N VAL A 150 18.88 -13.45 0.03
CA VAL A 150 17.61 -14.19 0.04
C VAL A 150 16.69 -13.72 -1.08
N TRP A 151 16.68 -12.43 -1.42
CA TRP A 151 15.70 -11.86 -2.35
C TRP A 151 16.24 -11.42 -3.71
N THR A 152 17.55 -11.21 -3.87
CA THR A 152 18.11 -10.74 -5.15
C THR A 152 18.11 -11.77 -6.25
N GLY A 153 17.69 -11.36 -7.46
CA GLY A 153 17.62 -12.22 -8.63
C GLY A 153 16.51 -13.26 -8.56
N LYS A 154 15.71 -13.27 -7.48
CA LYS A 154 14.46 -14.02 -7.41
C LYS A 154 13.35 -13.17 -7.99
N SER A 155 12.46 -13.81 -8.72
CA SER A 155 11.30 -13.11 -9.23
C SER A 155 10.43 -12.69 -8.05
N SER A 156 10.10 -11.39 -7.99
CA SER A 156 9.04 -10.84 -7.13
C SER A 156 7.65 -11.37 -7.54
N VAL A 157 7.59 -12.29 -8.52
CA VAL A 157 6.43 -13.14 -8.77
C VAL A 157 6.09 -13.77 -7.44
N VAL A 158 5.10 -13.16 -6.81
CA VAL A 158 4.50 -13.74 -5.66
C VAL A 158 3.92 -15.05 -6.16
N GLU A 159 4.57 -16.16 -5.82
CA GLU A 159 3.86 -17.37 -5.45
C GLU A 159 3.11 -17.03 -4.15
N LEU A 160 2.18 -16.06 -4.23
CA LEU A 160 1.04 -16.02 -3.34
C LEU A 160 0.49 -17.42 -3.48
N GLY A 161 0.58 -18.21 -2.41
CA GLY A 161 -0.17 -19.45 -2.34
C GLY A 161 -1.60 -19.16 -2.82
N PRO A 162 -2.28 -20.10 -3.49
CA PRO A 162 -3.58 -19.88 -4.10
C PRO A 162 -4.56 -19.11 -3.20
N GLU A 163 -4.46 -19.27 -1.88
CA GLU A 163 -5.25 -18.55 -0.87
C GLU A 163 -5.08 -17.01 -0.87
N ALA A 164 -3.86 -16.48 -0.94
CA ALA A 164 -3.63 -15.03 -0.86
C ALA A 164 -3.90 -14.32 -2.21
N ARG A 165 -3.60 -14.97 -3.34
CA ARG A 165 -3.97 -14.50 -4.70
C ARG A 165 -5.48 -14.50 -4.91
N THR A 166 -6.15 -15.51 -4.40
CA THR A 166 -7.62 -15.59 -4.40
C THR A 166 -8.21 -14.56 -3.44
N GLY A 167 -7.57 -14.25 -2.31
CA GLY A 167 -7.99 -13.23 -1.36
C GLY A 167 -8.16 -11.83 -1.97
N PHE A 168 -7.20 -11.36 -2.77
CA PHE A 168 -7.26 -10.02 -3.38
C PHE A 168 -8.27 -9.89 -4.52
N ALA A 169 -8.29 -10.84 -5.46
CA ALA A 169 -9.30 -10.85 -6.53
C ALA A 169 -10.72 -11.00 -5.95
N ARG A 170 -10.85 -11.77 -4.86
CA ARG A 170 -12.09 -11.91 -4.10
C ARG A 170 -12.47 -10.61 -3.37
N ALA A 171 -11.53 -9.94 -2.71
CA ALA A 171 -11.79 -8.69 -2.01
C ALA A 171 -12.26 -7.60 -2.98
N ALA A 172 -11.56 -7.40 -4.11
CA ALA A 172 -12.00 -6.46 -5.14
C ALA A 172 -13.38 -6.83 -5.70
N SER A 173 -13.62 -8.11 -6.04
CA SER A 173 -14.93 -8.56 -6.52
C SER A 173 -16.06 -8.36 -5.51
N VAL A 174 -15.81 -8.57 -4.21
CA VAL A 174 -16.80 -8.34 -3.16
C VAL A 174 -17.06 -6.85 -2.99
N LEU A 175 -16.00 -6.04 -2.95
CA LEU A 175 -16.11 -4.59 -2.82
C LEU A 175 -16.85 -3.96 -4.01
N GLU A 176 -16.74 -4.50 -5.22
CA GLU A 176 -17.48 -4.01 -6.40
C GLU A 176 -18.94 -4.48 -6.46
N GLN A 177 -19.28 -5.59 -5.78
CA GLN A 177 -20.61 -6.22 -5.89
C GLN A 177 -21.50 -6.01 -4.68
N VAL A 178 -20.92 -5.70 -3.51
CA VAL A 178 -21.65 -5.57 -2.24
C VAL A 178 -21.49 -4.16 -1.71
N ASN A 179 -22.62 -3.49 -1.44
CA ASN A 179 -22.64 -2.18 -0.81
C ASN A 179 -22.51 -2.37 0.71
N ILE A 180 -21.38 -1.93 1.27
CA ILE A 180 -21.04 -2.16 2.68
C ILE A 180 -20.95 -0.82 3.39
N ALA A 181 -21.76 -0.60 4.42
CA ALA A 181 -21.61 0.55 5.29
C ALA A 181 -20.77 0.19 6.53
N VAL A 182 -19.76 0.98 6.86
CA VAL A 182 -18.96 0.83 8.09
C VAL A 182 -18.97 2.11 8.92
N GLY A 183 -19.12 1.98 10.22
CA GLY A 183 -19.10 3.10 11.17
C GLY A 183 -18.60 2.66 12.54
N GLY A 184 -18.37 3.61 13.43
CA GLY A 184 -17.90 3.34 14.79
C GLY A 184 -18.69 4.08 15.86
N GLU A 185 -18.97 3.42 16.98
CA GLU A 185 -19.67 4.01 18.14
C GLU A 185 -18.78 4.96 18.96
N ASP A 186 -17.48 4.71 18.98
CA ASP A 186 -16.49 5.46 19.74
C ASP A 186 -15.33 5.96 18.85
N ALA A 187 -14.43 6.78 19.40
CA ALA A 187 -13.35 7.40 18.64
C ALA A 187 -12.35 6.39 18.06
N ILE A 188 -12.08 5.31 18.78
CA ILE A 188 -11.16 4.25 18.34
C ILE A 188 -11.82 3.45 17.22
N ALA A 189 -13.07 3.03 17.44
CA ALA A 189 -13.86 2.32 16.45
C ALA A 189 -14.03 3.12 15.15
N ARG A 190 -14.27 4.44 15.23
CA ARG A 190 -14.32 5.33 14.06
C ARG A 190 -12.98 5.39 13.34
N ASN A 191 -11.86 5.43 14.07
CA ASN A 191 -10.54 5.40 13.43
C ASN A 191 -10.30 4.12 12.64
N VAL A 192 -10.66 2.96 13.20
CA VAL A 192 -10.57 1.66 12.52
C VAL A 192 -11.50 1.62 11.31
N ALA A 193 -12.75 2.07 11.45
CA ALA A 193 -13.72 2.14 10.34
C ALA A 193 -13.21 3.01 9.17
N SER A 194 -12.67 4.19 9.47
CA SER A 194 -12.09 5.08 8.45
C SER A 194 -10.92 4.43 7.71
N ARG A 195 -10.06 3.69 8.43
CA ARG A 195 -8.94 2.96 7.82
C ARG A 195 -9.43 1.82 6.93
N MET A 196 -10.42 1.08 7.41
CA MET A 196 -11.04 -0.01 6.65
C MET A 196 -11.60 0.50 5.32
N TRP A 197 -12.32 1.63 5.36
CA TRP A 197 -12.82 2.33 4.17
C TRP A 197 -11.70 2.83 3.24
N ASN A 198 -10.63 3.41 3.79
CA ASN A 198 -9.48 3.85 2.99
C ASN A 198 -8.82 2.69 2.25
N ILE A 199 -8.61 1.54 2.91
CA ILE A 199 -8.01 0.35 2.31
C ILE A 199 -8.93 -0.21 1.21
N ALA A 200 -10.24 -0.31 1.48
CA ALA A 200 -11.21 -0.76 0.50
C ALA A 200 -11.24 0.13 -0.75
N SER A 201 -11.25 1.45 -0.56
CA SER A 201 -11.23 2.42 -1.66
C SER A 201 -9.92 2.41 -2.45
N ALA A 202 -8.81 2.02 -1.82
CA ALA A 202 -7.52 1.83 -2.47
C ALA A 202 -7.39 0.45 -3.17
N THR A 203 -8.29 -0.49 -2.88
CA THR A 203 -8.27 -1.85 -3.47
C THR A 203 -8.90 -1.85 -4.86
N THR A 204 -9.97 -1.09 -5.09
CA THR A 204 -10.62 -0.93 -6.39
C THR A 204 -11.36 0.41 -6.46
N GLU A 205 -11.29 1.08 -7.61
CA GLU A 205 -12.01 2.34 -7.87
C GLU A 205 -13.53 2.19 -7.74
N GLY A 206 -14.06 0.97 -7.92
CA GLY A 206 -15.48 0.64 -7.83
C GLY A 206 -15.95 0.20 -6.44
N SER A 207 -15.18 0.42 -5.38
CA SER A 207 -15.53 -0.03 -4.03
C SER A 207 -16.87 0.54 -3.55
N GLY A 208 -17.83 -0.34 -3.27
CA GLY A 208 -19.12 -0.06 -2.65
C GLY A 208 -19.06 0.11 -1.14
N MET A 209 -17.87 0.15 -0.54
CA MET A 209 -17.72 0.44 0.88
C MET A 209 -17.90 1.93 1.17
N VAL A 210 -18.79 2.26 2.11
CA VAL A 210 -19.09 3.63 2.53
C VAL A 210 -18.88 3.79 4.04
N LEU A 211 -18.29 4.92 4.42
CA LEU A 211 -18.12 5.31 5.81
C LEU A 211 -19.34 6.12 6.28
N TYR A 212 -19.90 5.80 7.45
CA TYR A 212 -20.96 6.61 8.07
C TYR A 212 -20.60 7.05 9.49
N GLU A 213 -21.10 8.21 9.91
CA GLU A 213 -20.77 8.81 11.21
C GLU A 213 -21.89 8.70 12.24
N SER A 214 -23.16 8.79 11.82
CA SER A 214 -24.30 8.92 12.74
C SER A 214 -25.48 8.01 12.39
N ALA A 215 -25.95 8.05 11.15
CA ALA A 215 -26.99 7.17 10.66
C ALA A 215 -26.46 6.29 9.53
N ALA A 216 -26.66 4.98 9.64
CA ALA A 216 -26.29 4.06 8.59
C ALA A 216 -27.16 4.29 7.34
N PRO A 217 -26.59 4.26 6.13
CA PRO A 217 -27.34 4.40 4.90
C PRO A 217 -28.27 3.21 4.67
N SER A 218 -29.44 3.47 4.10
CA SER A 218 -30.43 2.43 3.79
C SER A 218 -30.20 1.72 2.45
N ASP A 219 -29.36 2.29 1.58
CA ASP A 219 -29.01 1.78 0.25
C ASP A 219 -27.73 0.93 0.27
N CYS A 220 -27.57 0.11 1.31
CA CYS A 220 -26.50 -0.87 1.40
C CYS A 220 -27.06 -2.28 1.57
N ASP A 221 -26.20 -3.29 1.43
CA ASP A 221 -26.55 -4.68 1.68
C ASP A 221 -26.32 -5.04 3.16
N VAL A 222 -25.22 -4.53 3.72
CA VAL A 222 -24.77 -4.83 5.10
C VAL A 222 -24.20 -3.57 5.77
N VAL A 223 -24.55 -3.39 7.05
CA VAL A 223 -24.03 -2.35 7.93
C VAL A 223 -23.18 -3.00 9.03
N PHE A 224 -21.92 -2.59 9.12
CA PHE A 224 -21.00 -2.94 10.20
C PHE A 224 -20.80 -1.78 11.17
N THR A 225 -21.26 -1.97 12.41
CA THR A 225 -21.02 -1.03 13.52
C THR A 225 -19.86 -1.55 14.37
N LEU A 226 -18.73 -0.84 14.37
CA LEU A 226 -17.58 -1.15 15.21
C LEU A 226 -17.74 -0.52 16.60
N SER A 227 -17.30 -1.21 17.64
CA SER A 227 -17.28 -0.67 19.00
C SER A 227 -16.20 -1.29 19.87
N CYS A 228 -15.62 -0.48 20.75
CA CYS A 228 -14.70 -0.96 21.79
C CYS A 228 -15.43 -1.49 23.04
N SER A 229 -16.72 -1.19 23.19
CA SER A 229 -17.52 -1.57 24.35
C SER A 229 -18.36 -2.82 24.07
N GLU A 230 -18.55 -3.63 25.11
CA GLU A 230 -19.52 -4.73 25.07
C GLU A 230 -20.94 -4.17 24.90
N LEU A 231 -21.80 -4.90 24.18
CA LEU A 231 -23.21 -4.55 24.06
C LEU A 231 -23.85 -4.57 25.46
N PRO A 232 -24.51 -3.47 25.91
CA PRO A 232 -25.17 -3.43 27.21
C PRO A 232 -26.23 -4.53 27.38
N GLU A 233 -26.39 -5.07 28.59
CA GLU A 233 -27.36 -6.14 28.88
C GLU A 233 -28.82 -5.72 28.62
N ASP A 234 -29.11 -4.41 28.69
CA ASP A 234 -30.43 -3.81 28.46
C ASP A 234 -30.66 -3.34 27.01
N ALA A 235 -29.67 -3.49 26.13
CA ALA A 235 -29.78 -3.10 24.72
C ALA A 235 -30.64 -4.09 23.91
N GLU A 236 -31.21 -3.60 22.80
CA GLU A 236 -31.92 -4.47 21.87
C GLU A 236 -30.98 -5.56 21.31
N PRO A 237 -31.45 -6.82 21.15
CA PRO A 237 -30.61 -7.88 20.61
C PRO A 237 -30.11 -7.56 19.21
N GLN A 238 -28.78 -7.45 19.07
CA GLN A 238 -28.11 -7.24 17.79
C GLN A 238 -27.14 -8.40 17.50
N ALA A 239 -26.98 -8.73 16.22
CA ALA A 239 -25.99 -9.72 15.81
C ALA A 239 -24.58 -9.18 16.08
N THR A 240 -23.91 -9.71 17.11
CA THR A 240 -22.61 -9.20 17.60
C THR A 240 -21.49 -10.22 17.42
N VAL A 241 -20.34 -9.75 16.91
CA VAL A 241 -19.10 -10.54 16.75
C VAL A 241 -17.99 -9.91 17.59
N ALA A 242 -17.50 -10.62 18.60
CA ALA A 242 -16.36 -10.18 19.41
C ALA A 242 -15.02 -10.63 18.80
N LEU A 243 -14.13 -9.70 18.46
CA LEU A 243 -12.84 -9.95 17.80
C LEU A 243 -11.77 -10.59 18.70
N ALA A 244 -11.79 -10.29 19.99
CA ALA A 244 -10.75 -10.70 20.95
C ALA A 244 -10.61 -12.23 21.09
N GLU A 245 -11.63 -13.00 20.67
CA GLU A 245 -11.72 -14.45 20.92
C GLU A 245 -11.79 -15.28 19.61
N VAL A 246 -11.33 -14.74 18.47
CA VAL A 246 -11.73 -15.29 17.16
C VAL A 246 -10.57 -15.72 16.28
N HIS A 247 -10.54 -17.02 15.99
CA HIS A 247 -9.71 -17.63 14.93
C HIS A 247 -10.49 -17.84 13.61
N ASN A 248 -11.82 -17.65 13.59
CA ASN A 248 -12.72 -17.91 12.46
C ASN A 248 -13.63 -16.70 12.14
N LEU A 249 -13.01 -15.53 11.97
CA LEU A 249 -13.71 -14.24 11.86
C LEU A 249 -14.73 -14.20 10.72
N SER A 250 -14.32 -14.64 9.53
CA SER A 250 -15.18 -14.65 8.34
C SER A 250 -16.42 -15.53 8.53
N GLN A 251 -16.28 -16.72 9.14
CA GLN A 251 -17.42 -17.59 9.42
C GLN A 251 -18.39 -16.95 10.43
N ARG A 252 -17.87 -16.28 11.46
CA ARG A 252 -18.70 -15.56 12.45
C ARG A 252 -19.44 -14.39 11.83
N ILE A 253 -18.76 -13.60 11.00
CA ILE A 253 -19.38 -12.50 10.24
C ILE A 253 -20.48 -13.05 9.34
N ARG A 254 -20.21 -14.11 8.55
CA ARG A 254 -21.21 -14.73 7.68
C ARG A 254 -22.44 -15.20 8.46
N THR A 255 -22.23 -15.82 9.61
CA THR A 255 -23.30 -16.27 10.50
C THR A 255 -24.10 -15.09 11.07
N ALA A 256 -23.42 -14.02 11.48
CA ALA A 256 -24.06 -12.80 12.00
C ALA A 256 -24.89 -12.08 10.93
N VAL A 257 -24.36 -11.95 9.71
CA VAL A 257 -25.10 -11.38 8.57
C VAL A 257 -26.34 -12.22 8.27
N ALA A 258 -26.21 -13.55 8.23
CA ALA A 258 -27.34 -14.46 7.99
C ALA A 258 -28.38 -14.46 9.13
N ALA A 259 -27.95 -14.20 10.37
CA ALA A 259 -28.82 -14.13 11.54
C ALA A 259 -29.52 -12.77 11.70
N SER A 260 -29.07 -11.72 10.99
CA SER A 260 -29.68 -10.40 11.06
C SER A 260 -31.13 -10.43 10.56
N THR A 261 -32.05 -9.92 11.37
CA THR A 261 -33.46 -9.75 11.02
C THR A 261 -33.75 -8.44 10.29
N HIS A 262 -32.76 -7.54 10.18
CA HIS A 262 -32.86 -6.24 9.51
C HIS A 262 -32.50 -6.32 8.02
N LYS A 263 -33.03 -5.39 7.21
CA LYS A 263 -32.61 -5.10 5.84
C LYS A 263 -32.33 -3.59 5.71
N PRO A 264 -31.07 -3.16 5.47
CA PRO A 264 -29.83 -3.95 5.35
C PRO A 264 -29.51 -4.82 6.58
N ALA A 265 -28.65 -5.83 6.43
CA ALA A 265 -28.23 -6.64 7.57
C ALA A 265 -27.36 -5.80 8.51
N HIS A 266 -27.68 -5.77 9.81
CA HIS A 266 -26.92 -5.00 10.80
C HIS A 266 -26.09 -5.93 11.66
N VAL A 267 -24.76 -5.79 11.58
CA VAL A 267 -23.80 -6.58 12.36
C VAL A 267 -22.96 -5.63 13.19
N ARG A 268 -22.89 -5.90 14.49
CA ARG A 268 -22.02 -5.19 15.41
C ARG A 268 -20.74 -5.98 15.61
N ILE A 269 -19.59 -5.30 15.59
CA ILE A 269 -18.29 -5.91 15.82
C ILE A 269 -17.65 -5.27 17.04
N GLU A 270 -17.42 -6.08 18.06
CA GLU A 270 -16.69 -5.67 19.25
C GLU A 270 -15.20 -5.85 19.02
N LEU A 271 -14.46 -4.74 18.99
CA LEU A 271 -13.01 -4.73 18.81
C LEU A 271 -12.29 -5.41 19.99
N GLY A 272 -12.93 -5.41 21.18
CA GLY A 272 -12.49 -6.09 22.40
C GLY A 272 -11.21 -5.50 23.02
N GLY A 273 -11.03 -5.73 24.33
CA GLY A 273 -9.85 -5.60 25.23
C GLY A 273 -8.65 -4.66 24.95
N MET A 274 -8.22 -4.48 23.71
CA MET A 274 -6.99 -3.77 23.31
C MET A 274 -7.03 -2.26 23.64
N ALA A 275 -8.22 -1.67 23.75
CA ALA A 275 -8.40 -0.29 24.19
C ALA A 275 -8.43 -0.12 25.72
N ARG A 276 -8.54 -1.21 26.50
CA ARG A 276 -8.75 -1.14 27.96
C ARG A 276 -7.46 -0.82 28.74
N ASP A 277 -6.28 -1.10 28.19
CA ASP A 277 -4.99 -0.95 28.89
C ASP A 277 -4.18 0.31 28.49
N GLY A 278 -4.79 1.23 27.75
CA GLY A 278 -4.23 2.59 27.53
C GLY A 278 -3.17 2.73 26.44
N PHE A 279 -2.87 1.68 25.68
CA PHE A 279 -1.93 1.72 24.54
C PHE A 279 -2.61 1.25 23.25
N PHE A 280 -3.56 2.04 22.75
CA PHE A 280 -4.09 1.83 21.39
C PHE A 280 -3.36 2.75 20.41
N THR A 281 -2.54 2.17 19.55
CA THR A 281 -1.69 2.91 18.61
C THR A 281 -2.32 3.01 17.22
N SER A 282 -1.72 3.87 16.39
CA SER A 282 -2.07 3.94 14.96
C SER A 282 -1.80 2.61 14.23
N SER A 283 -0.79 1.85 14.66
CA SER A 283 -0.46 0.54 14.08
C SER A 283 -1.52 -0.51 14.44
N ASP A 284 -1.99 -0.51 15.69
CA ASP A 284 -3.08 -1.40 16.12
C ASP A 284 -4.35 -1.13 15.33
N ALA A 285 -4.68 0.15 15.10
CA ALA A 285 -5.82 0.55 14.29
C ALA A 285 -5.72 0.06 12.84
N GLN A 286 -4.53 0.14 12.25
CA GLN A 286 -4.26 -0.31 10.88
C GLN A 286 -4.37 -1.83 10.78
N THR A 287 -3.74 -2.55 11.71
CA THR A 287 -3.78 -4.02 11.78
C THR A 287 -5.20 -4.55 11.95
N LEU A 288 -5.99 -3.91 12.82
CA LEU A 288 -7.40 -4.26 13.00
C LEU A 288 -8.23 -3.97 11.75
N ALA A 289 -8.00 -2.84 11.08
CA ALA A 289 -8.71 -2.50 9.86
C ALA A 289 -8.45 -3.51 8.73
N ILE A 290 -7.20 -3.93 8.54
CA ILE A 290 -6.84 -4.96 7.54
C ILE A 290 -7.51 -6.28 7.89
N ARG A 291 -7.35 -6.76 9.12
CA ARG A 291 -7.93 -8.03 9.58
C ARG A 291 -9.45 -8.05 9.43
N LEU A 292 -10.11 -6.92 9.73
CA LEU A 292 -11.55 -6.78 9.58
C LEU A 292 -11.98 -6.77 8.12
N LEU A 293 -11.30 -6.01 7.27
CA LEU A 293 -11.61 -5.96 5.85
C LEU A 293 -11.47 -7.34 5.21
N ASP A 294 -10.39 -8.06 5.51
CA ASP A 294 -10.17 -9.43 5.02
C ASP A 294 -11.28 -10.36 5.51
N GLY A 295 -11.62 -10.31 6.80
CA GLY A 295 -12.69 -11.11 7.39
C GLY A 295 -14.06 -10.82 6.77
N VAL A 296 -14.36 -9.55 6.49
CA VAL A 296 -15.60 -9.10 5.83
C VAL A 296 -15.63 -9.58 4.39
N CYS A 297 -14.58 -9.33 3.60
CA CYS A 297 -14.50 -9.74 2.20
C CYS A 297 -14.58 -11.27 2.06
N GLU A 298 -13.92 -12.02 2.94
CA GLU A 298 -14.03 -13.48 2.95
C GLU A 298 -15.45 -13.93 3.34
N ALA A 299 -16.07 -13.30 4.34
CA ALA A 299 -17.43 -13.64 4.78
C ALA A 299 -18.49 -13.38 3.72
N LEU A 300 -18.30 -12.34 2.90
CA LEU A 300 -19.24 -11.90 1.88
C LEU A 300 -18.92 -12.46 0.50
N SER A 301 -17.75 -13.08 0.33
CA SER A 301 -17.46 -13.86 -0.87
C SER A 301 -18.43 -15.04 -0.99
N ALA A 302 -19.07 -15.12 -2.16
CA ALA A 302 -19.96 -16.20 -2.56
C ALA A 302 -19.18 -17.49 -2.85
#